data_AF-A0A081BJD9-F1
#
_entry.id   AF-A0A081BJD9-F1
#
_cell.length_a   1.000
_cell.length_b   1.000
_cell.length_c   1.000
_cell.angle_alpha   90.00
_cell.angle_beta   90.00
_cell.angle_gamma   90.00
#
_symmetry.space_group_name_H-M   'P 1'
#
loop_
_entity.id
_entity.type
_entity.pdbx_description
1 polymer ?
#
loop_
_entity_poly.entity_id
_entity_poly.type
_entity_poly.pdbx_seq_one_letter_code
_entity_poly.pdbx_strand_id
1 'polypeptide(L)'
;MTITKAYLNVNAKHGKRFVLKDSEGHQIATAKDHFWSSIWNSFFGWLVSIPTTFEMSVKGEPLALESKIQVFGSKYDIVVGEQKVASLSTQNSNYQQPYKVEVGDEALTLVPYPANTYFELRTSDSSRKLLALRRDVSNPSNYVFAADESISLPTATGLCMAILDSFKK
;
A
#
# COMPACT_ATOMS: atom_id res chain seq x y z
N MET A 1 -6.42 23.36 -4.00
CA MET A 1 -5.97 22.09 -3.43
C MET A 1 -7.00 21.04 -3.78
N THR A 2 -6.70 20.27 -4.82
CA THR A 2 -7.59 19.20 -5.28
C THR A 2 -7.27 17.93 -4.52
N ILE A 3 -8.29 17.24 -4.01
CA ILE A 3 -8.11 15.99 -3.26
C ILE A 3 -8.71 14.86 -4.09
N THR A 4 -7.90 13.84 -4.37
CA THR A 4 -8.39 12.62 -5.01
C THR A 4 -8.86 11.66 -3.93
N LYS A 5 -10.15 11.29 -3.96
CA LYS A 5 -10.75 10.32 -3.05
C LYS A 5 -11.03 9.01 -3.77
N ALA A 6 -10.70 7.88 -3.15
CA ALA A 6 -10.97 6.55 -3.67
C ALA A 6 -11.11 5.54 -2.53
N TYR A 7 -11.55 4.33 -2.86
CA TYR A 7 -11.72 3.23 -1.91
C TYR A 7 -10.87 2.04 -2.30
N LEU A 8 -10.24 1.41 -1.32
CA LEU A 8 -9.45 0.21 -1.49
C LEU A 8 -10.04 -0.91 -0.63
N ASN A 9 -10.59 -1.93 -1.29
CA ASN A 9 -11.08 -3.12 -0.64
C ASN A 9 -9.97 -4.17 -0.58
N VAL A 10 -9.72 -4.72 0.62
CA VAL A 10 -8.69 -5.74 0.87
C VAL A 10 -9.37 -7.09 1.04
N ASN A 11 -8.77 -8.16 0.50
CA ASN A 11 -9.32 -9.52 0.52
C ASN A 11 -10.75 -9.59 -0.05
N ALA A 12 -10.95 -8.97 -1.20
CA ALA A 12 -12.22 -9.11 -1.91
C ALA A 12 -12.43 -10.60 -2.25
N LYS A 13 -13.65 -11.10 -2.05
CA LYS A 13 -14.04 -12.48 -2.36
C LYS A 13 -13.57 -12.87 -3.77
N HIS A 14 -13.21 -14.15 -3.99
CA HIS A 14 -12.78 -14.75 -5.28
C HIS A 14 -11.30 -14.50 -5.68
N GLY A 15 -10.34 -14.61 -4.76
CA GLY A 15 -8.91 -14.57 -5.10
C GLY A 15 -8.40 -13.18 -5.52
N LYS A 16 -9.12 -12.12 -5.14
CA LYS A 16 -8.74 -10.73 -5.38
C LYS A 16 -8.18 -10.13 -4.10
N ARG A 17 -6.88 -9.86 -4.08
CA ARG A 17 -6.23 -9.30 -2.89
C ARG A 17 -6.63 -7.84 -2.67
N PHE A 18 -6.65 -7.04 -3.73
CA PHE A 18 -7.01 -5.63 -3.67
C PHE A 18 -8.00 -5.28 -4.78
N VAL A 19 -9.00 -4.46 -4.46
CA VAL A 19 -9.95 -3.89 -5.43
C VAL A 19 -10.04 -2.39 -5.20
N LEU A 20 -9.63 -1.62 -6.20
CA LEU A 20 -9.71 -0.16 -6.18
C LEU A 20 -11.04 0.28 -6.76
N LYS A 21 -11.70 1.21 -6.08
CA LYS A 21 -12.93 1.86 -6.52
C LYS A 21 -12.77 3.37 -6.50
N ASP A 22 -13.44 4.05 -7.42
CA ASP A 22 -13.49 5.51 -7.43
C ASP A 22 -14.37 6.08 -6.30
N SER A 23 -14.52 7.41 -6.24
CA SER A 23 -15.33 8.10 -5.24
C SER A 23 -16.83 7.74 -5.27
N GLU A 24 -17.32 7.23 -6.39
CA GLU A 24 -18.72 6.81 -6.58
C GLU A 24 -18.92 5.32 -6.22
N GLY A 25 -17.82 4.59 -6.00
CA GLY A 25 -17.83 3.17 -5.64
C GLY A 25 -17.75 2.24 -6.84
N HIS A 26 -17.56 2.76 -8.06
CA HIS A 26 -17.33 1.93 -9.24
C HIS A 26 -15.94 1.32 -9.20
N GLN A 27 -15.86 0.03 -9.52
CA GLN A 27 -14.58 -0.67 -9.56
C GLN A 27 -13.75 -0.16 -10.75
N ILE A 28 -12.55 0.33 -10.46
CA ILE A 28 -11.62 0.86 -11.47
C ILE A 28 -10.37 0.00 -11.67
N ALA A 29 -9.95 -0.75 -10.65
CA ALA A 29 -8.80 -1.66 -10.75
C ALA A 29 -8.91 -2.85 -9.79
N THR A 30 -8.13 -3.90 -10.04
CA THR A 30 -8.07 -5.08 -9.18
C THR A 30 -6.69 -5.73 -9.27
N ALA A 31 -6.13 -6.09 -8.11
CA ALA A 31 -4.96 -6.93 -8.00
C ALA A 31 -5.37 -8.32 -7.52
N LYS A 32 -4.94 -9.35 -8.26
CA LYS A 32 -5.20 -10.75 -7.92
C LYS A 32 -4.22 -11.20 -6.84
N ASP A 33 -4.66 -12.18 -6.05
CA ASP A 33 -3.78 -12.89 -5.14
C ASP A 33 -2.92 -13.85 -5.98
N HIS A 34 -1.61 -13.58 -6.12
CA HIS A 34 -0.74 -14.47 -6.87
C HIS A 34 -0.47 -15.75 -6.05
N PHE A 35 -1.33 -16.75 -6.27
CA PHE A 35 -1.30 -18.10 -5.69
C PHE A 35 0.07 -18.83 -5.78
N TRP A 36 0.93 -18.44 -6.72
CA TRP A 36 2.24 -19.08 -6.93
C TRP A 36 3.21 -18.88 -5.75
N SER A 37 3.23 -17.72 -5.09
CA SER A 37 4.11 -17.50 -3.92
C SER A 37 3.71 -18.35 -2.71
N SER A 38 2.41 -18.62 -2.55
CA SER A 38 1.89 -19.49 -1.48
C SER A 38 2.29 -20.95 -1.65
N ILE A 39 2.35 -21.45 -2.89
CA ILE A 39 2.78 -22.82 -3.16
C ILE A 39 4.26 -22.99 -2.82
N TRP A 40 5.14 -22.09 -3.30
CA TRP A 40 6.57 -22.18 -3.04
C TRP A 40 6.93 -21.99 -1.55
N ASN A 41 6.21 -21.11 -0.85
CA ASN A 41 6.40 -20.93 0.60
C ASN A 41 6.03 -22.20 1.40
N SER A 42 5.04 -22.99 0.95
CA SER A 42 4.72 -24.27 1.59
C SER A 42 5.73 -25.37 1.30
N PHE A 43 6.42 -25.34 0.15
CA PHE A 43 7.43 -26.34 -0.21
C PHE A 43 8.85 -26.02 0.30
N PHE A 44 9.22 -24.75 0.45
CA PHE A 44 10.59 -24.32 0.80
C PHE A 44 10.66 -23.43 2.05
N GLY A 45 9.72 -23.62 2.98
CA GLY A 45 9.31 -22.73 4.09
C GLY A 45 10.35 -22.16 5.06
N TRP A 46 11.66 -22.22 4.77
CA TRP A 46 12.72 -21.52 5.50
C TRP A 46 13.87 -20.99 4.62
N LEU A 47 13.95 -21.36 3.32
CA LEU A 47 15.14 -21.10 2.49
C LEU A 47 14.92 -20.08 1.36
N VAL A 48 13.68 -19.87 0.91
CA VAL A 48 13.39 -18.94 -0.19
C VAL A 48 12.09 -18.20 0.08
N SER A 49 12.15 -17.10 0.82
CA SER A 49 10.99 -16.21 0.94
C SER A 49 10.83 -15.44 -0.37
N ILE A 50 10.03 -15.97 -1.31
CA ILE A 50 9.87 -15.36 -2.64
C ILE A 50 9.16 -14.01 -2.49
N PRO A 51 9.69 -12.92 -3.10
CA PRO A 51 9.05 -11.62 -3.10
C PRO A 51 7.62 -11.74 -3.65
N THR A 52 6.65 -11.16 -2.96
CA THR A 52 5.27 -11.07 -3.45
C THR A 52 5.11 -9.82 -4.29
N THR A 53 4.58 -9.97 -5.50
CA THR A 53 4.25 -8.85 -6.39
C THR A 53 2.73 -8.78 -6.55
N PHE A 54 2.15 -7.60 -6.34
CA PHE A 54 0.74 -7.34 -6.63
C PHE A 54 0.63 -6.34 -7.78
N GLU A 55 -0.08 -6.73 -8.83
CA GLU A 55 -0.23 -5.91 -10.03
C GLU A 55 -1.69 -5.53 -10.27
N MET A 56 -1.92 -4.30 -10.71
CA MET A 56 -3.21 -3.83 -11.24
C MET A 56 -2.99 -2.72 -12.26
N SER A 57 -3.99 -2.42 -13.10
CA SER A 57 -3.97 -1.24 -13.97
C SER A 57 -4.89 -0.16 -13.41
N VAL A 58 -4.36 1.03 -13.17
CA VAL A 58 -5.10 2.19 -12.63
C VAL A 58 -5.12 3.28 -13.71
N LYS A 59 -6.30 3.61 -14.23
CA LYS A 59 -6.47 4.58 -15.33
C LYS A 59 -5.62 4.27 -16.58
N GLY A 60 -5.37 2.99 -16.87
CA GLY A 60 -4.57 2.56 -18.02
C GLY A 60 -3.06 2.50 -17.75
N GLU A 61 -2.59 2.96 -16.59
CA GLU A 61 -1.19 2.81 -16.17
C GLU A 61 -1.01 1.52 -15.37
N PRO A 62 0.00 0.69 -15.67
CA PRO A 62 0.30 -0.48 -14.86
C PRO A 62 0.89 -0.03 -13.52
N LEU A 63 0.39 -0.61 -12.44
CA LEU A 63 0.85 -0.40 -11.07
C LEU A 63 1.29 -1.75 -10.52
N ALA A 64 2.54 -1.84 -10.08
CA ALA A 64 3.08 -2.99 -9.37
C ALA A 64 3.53 -2.59 -7.96
N LEU A 65 3.16 -3.42 -6.99
CA LEU A 65 3.69 -3.37 -5.63
C LEU A 65 4.61 -4.57 -5.44
N GLU A 66 5.90 -4.32 -5.38
CA GLU A 66 6.92 -5.33 -5.15
C GLU A 66 7.27 -5.41 -3.66
N SER A 67 7.00 -6.54 -3.02
CA SER A 67 7.37 -6.80 -1.63
C SER A 67 8.67 -7.60 -1.55
N LYS A 68 9.64 -7.08 -0.79
CA LYS A 68 10.93 -7.69 -0.50
C LYS A 68 11.04 -7.89 1.01
N ILE A 69 11.25 -9.12 1.44
CA ILE A 69 11.46 -9.43 2.86
C ILE A 69 12.90 -9.05 3.24
N GLN A 70 13.06 -8.37 4.37
CA GLN A 70 14.35 -8.03 4.95
C GLN A 70 14.51 -8.73 6.31
N VAL A 71 15.74 -8.96 6.74
CA VAL A 71 16.07 -9.68 7.99
C VAL A 71 15.35 -9.08 9.21
N PHE A 72 15.09 -7.76 9.21
CA PHE A 72 14.44 -7.05 10.32
C PHE A 72 13.22 -6.22 9.87
N GLY A 73 12.57 -6.57 8.76
CA GLY A 73 11.46 -5.78 8.24
C GLY A 73 10.92 -6.23 6.87
N SER A 74 10.15 -5.35 6.24
CA SER A 74 9.71 -5.49 4.86
C SER A 74 10.04 -4.22 4.09
N LYS A 75 10.38 -4.35 2.81
CA LYS A 75 10.45 -3.23 1.89
C LYS A 75 9.44 -3.45 0.78
N TYR A 76 8.71 -2.39 0.45
CA TYR A 76 7.75 -2.34 -0.61
C TYR A 76 8.20 -1.27 -1.60
N ASP A 77 8.45 -1.65 -2.84
CA ASP A 77 8.68 -0.72 -3.94
C ASP A 77 7.38 -0.57 -4.74
N ILE A 78 7.00 0.67 -5.05
CA ILE A 78 5.81 1.00 -5.83
C ILE A 78 6.27 1.47 -7.19
N VAL A 79 5.89 0.72 -8.22
CA VAL A 79 6.27 0.94 -9.62
C VAL A 79 5.02 1.29 -10.41
N VAL A 80 5.06 2.41 -11.13
CA VAL A 80 4.00 2.85 -12.03
C VAL A 80 4.59 2.95 -13.43
N GLY A 81 4.00 2.27 -14.41
CA GLY A 81 4.68 2.07 -15.68
C GLY A 81 5.93 1.19 -15.48
N GLU A 82 7.07 1.75 -15.85
CA GLU A 82 8.40 1.16 -15.64
C GLU A 82 9.23 1.91 -14.60
N GLN A 83 8.63 2.92 -13.93
CA GLN A 83 9.32 3.80 -13.01
C GLN A 83 8.96 3.48 -11.57
N LYS A 84 9.98 3.29 -10.73
CA LYS A 84 9.80 3.31 -9.28
C LYS A 84 9.44 4.73 -8.84
N VAL A 85 8.24 4.90 -8.30
CA VAL A 85 7.70 6.21 -7.87
C VAL A 85 7.74 6.40 -6.36
N ALA A 86 7.72 5.31 -5.60
CA ALA A 86 7.74 5.37 -4.14
C ALA A 86 8.31 4.09 -3.52
N SER A 87 8.67 4.16 -2.24
CA SER A 87 8.91 2.98 -1.42
C SER A 87 8.47 3.15 0.03
N LEU A 88 8.02 2.05 0.63
CA LEU A 88 7.74 1.92 2.06
C LEU A 88 8.69 0.88 2.64
N SER A 89 9.50 1.26 3.61
CA SER A 89 10.31 0.32 4.38
C SER A 89 9.80 0.26 5.81
N THR A 90 9.59 -0.94 6.31
CA THR A 90 9.23 -1.20 7.70
C THR A 90 10.43 -1.70 8.47
N GLN A 91 10.55 -1.27 9.72
CA GLN A 91 11.53 -1.76 10.68
C GLN A 91 10.80 -2.46 11.83
N ASN A 92 11.54 -3.23 12.61
CA ASN A 92 11.02 -3.90 13.80
C ASN A 92 10.26 -2.91 14.70
N SER A 93 9.15 -3.36 15.30
CA SER A 93 8.19 -2.57 16.09
C SER A 93 8.79 -1.90 17.33
N ASN A 94 10.01 -2.28 17.75
CA ASN A 94 10.75 -1.66 18.85
C ASN A 94 11.33 -0.27 18.53
N TYR A 95 11.24 0.20 17.28
CA TYR A 95 11.68 1.54 16.88
C TYR A 95 10.57 2.59 17.07
N GLN A 96 10.95 3.81 17.49
CA GLN A 96 10.01 4.94 17.64
C GLN A 96 9.33 5.34 16.33
N GLN A 97 9.99 5.12 15.18
CA GLN A 97 9.43 5.35 13.85
C GLN A 97 9.65 4.09 12.98
N PRO A 98 8.74 3.11 13.05
CA PRO A 98 8.93 1.83 12.37
C PRO A 98 8.69 1.89 10.85
N TYR A 99 8.38 3.06 10.29
CA TYR A 99 8.04 3.23 8.88
C TYR A 99 8.82 4.38 8.26
N LYS A 100 9.48 4.10 7.13
CA LYS A 100 10.10 5.10 6.26
C LYS A 100 9.41 5.08 4.91
N VAL A 101 8.90 6.22 4.46
CA VAL A 101 8.26 6.36 3.16
C VAL A 101 9.04 7.35 2.32
N GLU A 102 9.29 6.99 1.07
CA GLU A 102 9.93 7.86 0.07
C GLU A 102 8.98 7.95 -1.12
N VAL A 103 8.73 9.16 -1.61
CA VAL A 103 7.95 9.41 -2.83
C VAL A 103 8.77 10.37 -3.70
N GLY A 104 9.27 9.90 -4.84
CA GLY A 104 10.34 10.59 -5.56
C GLY A 104 11.55 10.81 -4.65
N ASP A 105 12.01 12.07 -4.55
CA ASP A 105 13.14 12.48 -3.69
C ASP A 105 12.70 12.94 -2.29
N GLU A 106 11.40 12.86 -1.98
CA GLU A 106 10.85 13.36 -0.71
C GLU A 106 10.71 12.25 0.34
N ALA A 107 11.34 12.45 1.49
CA ALA A 107 11.17 11.59 2.66
C ALA A 107 9.93 12.01 3.46
N LEU A 108 9.06 11.04 3.71
CA LEU A 108 7.77 11.21 4.35
C LEU A 108 7.66 10.34 5.61
N THR A 109 6.84 10.79 6.56
CA THR A 109 6.54 10.06 7.79
C THR A 109 5.15 9.45 7.72
N LEU A 110 5.06 8.15 7.95
CA LEU A 110 3.79 7.44 8.14
C LEU A 110 3.41 7.49 9.62
N VAL A 111 2.24 8.07 9.91
CA VAL A 111 1.68 8.18 11.25
C VAL A 111 0.49 7.21 11.38
N PRO A 112 0.68 6.06 12.05
CA PRO A 112 -0.42 5.16 12.36
C PRO A 112 -1.21 5.66 13.58
N TYR A 113 -2.52 5.52 13.53
CA TYR A 113 -3.41 5.80 14.65
C TYR A 113 -3.87 4.50 15.33
N PRO A 114 -4.41 4.57 16.56
CA PRO A 114 -4.78 3.39 17.34
C PRO A 114 -5.60 2.36 16.55
N ALA A 115 -5.33 1.09 16.83
CA ALA A 115 -5.96 -0.07 16.21
C ALA A 115 -5.80 -0.18 14.67
N ASN A 116 -4.82 0.51 14.07
CA ASN A 116 -4.52 0.43 12.63
C ASN A 116 -5.75 0.77 11.76
N THR A 117 -6.64 1.62 12.28
CA THR A 117 -7.88 2.02 11.62
C THR A 117 -7.72 3.29 10.80
N TYR A 118 -6.61 4.00 10.98
CA TYR A 118 -6.34 5.26 10.33
C TYR A 118 -4.84 5.50 10.20
N PHE A 119 -4.43 6.04 9.06
CA PHE A 119 -3.04 6.32 8.72
C PHE A 119 -2.94 7.66 8.01
N GLU A 120 -1.89 8.40 8.30
CA GLU A 120 -1.54 9.63 7.58
C GLU A 120 -0.12 9.56 7.05
N LEU A 121 0.05 9.97 5.81
CA LEU A 121 1.37 10.27 5.26
C LEU A 121 1.57 11.77 5.29
N ARG A 122 2.64 12.20 5.96
CA ARG A 122 2.98 13.60 6.15
C ARG A 122 4.40 13.86 5.71
N THR A 123 4.67 15.10 5.36
CA THR A 123 6.04 15.59 5.18
C THR A 123 6.83 15.39 6.48
N SER A 124 8.15 15.24 6.38
CA SER A 124 8.99 14.96 7.56
C SER A 124 8.93 16.06 8.64
N ASP A 125 8.67 17.30 8.25
CA ASP A 125 8.43 18.44 9.14
C ASP A 125 6.98 18.50 9.69
N SER A 126 6.14 17.53 9.33
CA SER A 126 4.72 17.44 9.66
C SER A 126 3.85 18.61 9.15
N SER A 127 4.38 19.51 8.32
CA SER A 127 3.66 20.72 7.88
C SER A 127 2.51 20.40 6.93
N ARG A 128 2.64 19.34 6.11
CA ARG A 128 1.65 18.95 5.12
C ARG A 128 1.26 17.50 5.26
N LYS A 129 -0.01 17.25 4.97
CA LYS A 129 -0.60 15.91 4.87
C LYS A 129 -0.83 15.61 3.40
N LEU A 130 -0.24 14.52 2.93
CA LEU A 130 -0.25 14.15 1.51
C LEU A 130 -1.17 12.96 1.23
N LEU A 131 -1.36 12.07 2.20
CA LEU A 131 -2.28 10.94 2.10
C LEU A 131 -2.95 10.68 3.44
N ALA A 132 -4.24 10.35 3.42
CA ALA A 132 -4.94 9.78 4.54
C ALA A 132 -5.58 8.46 4.09
N LEU A 133 -5.51 7.44 4.94
CA LEU A 133 -6.15 6.14 4.72
C LEU A 133 -6.92 5.78 5.98
N ARG A 134 -8.23 5.51 5.84
CA ARG A 134 -9.11 5.17 6.95
C ARG A 134 -9.87 3.89 6.67
N ARG A 135 -9.96 3.02 7.66
CA ARG A 135 -10.83 1.85 7.64
C ARG A 135 -12.29 2.27 7.75
N ASP A 136 -13.14 1.69 6.92
CA ASP A 136 -14.58 1.84 7.02
C ASP A 136 -15.09 1.11 8.28
N VAL A 137 -15.89 1.80 9.08
CA VAL A 137 -16.45 1.26 10.34
C VAL A 137 -17.50 0.18 10.04
N SER A 138 -18.23 0.32 8.93
CA SER A 138 -19.30 -0.59 8.53
C SER A 138 -18.77 -1.84 7.82
N ASN A 139 -17.61 -1.75 7.18
CA ASN A 139 -16.99 -2.84 6.44
C ASN A 139 -15.49 -2.94 6.74
N PRO A 140 -15.05 -3.89 7.58
CA PRO A 140 -13.65 -4.01 7.99
C PRO A 140 -12.67 -4.35 6.85
N SER A 141 -13.18 -4.73 5.68
CA SER A 141 -12.38 -5.01 4.47
C SER A 141 -12.27 -3.79 3.55
N ASN A 142 -13.02 -2.72 3.82
CA ASN A 142 -13.05 -1.52 3.00
C ASN A 142 -12.26 -0.40 3.67
N TYR A 143 -11.45 0.29 2.87
CA TYR A 143 -10.71 1.46 3.29
C TYR A 143 -11.01 2.61 2.33
N VAL A 144 -11.11 3.81 2.87
CA VAL A 144 -11.20 5.04 2.09
C VAL A 144 -9.87 5.76 2.19
N PHE A 145 -9.37 6.28 1.08
CA PHE A 145 -8.20 7.15 1.09
C PHE A 145 -8.45 8.45 0.35
N ALA A 146 -7.70 9.46 0.76
CA ALA A 146 -7.68 10.79 0.19
C ALA A 146 -6.23 11.20 -0.02
N ALA A 147 -5.87 11.53 -1.25
CA ALA A 147 -4.53 11.93 -1.65
C ALA A 147 -4.53 13.39 -2.10
N ASP A 148 -3.50 14.12 -1.70
CA ASP A 148 -3.17 15.44 -2.24
C ASP A 148 -2.81 15.34 -3.73
N GLU A 149 -3.04 16.42 -4.48
CA GLU A 149 -2.77 16.47 -5.92
C GLU A 149 -1.31 16.23 -6.31
N SER A 150 -0.37 16.43 -5.37
CA SER A 150 1.04 16.08 -5.56
C SER A 150 1.30 14.57 -5.67
N ILE A 151 0.37 13.72 -5.20
CA ILE A 151 0.47 12.26 -5.31
C ILE A 151 -0.56 11.76 -6.32
N SER A 152 -0.07 11.20 -7.42
CA SER A 152 -0.95 10.61 -8.45
C SER A 152 -1.78 9.44 -7.89
N LEU A 153 -2.97 9.20 -8.45
CA LEU A 153 -3.85 8.11 -8.02
C LEU A 153 -3.16 6.72 -8.03
N PRO A 154 -2.37 6.34 -9.04
CA PRO A 154 -1.62 5.08 -9.02
C PRO A 154 -0.63 5.00 -7.85
N THR A 155 0.14 6.08 -7.61
CA THR A 155 1.11 6.16 -6.51
C THR A 155 0.42 6.08 -5.15
N ALA A 156 -0.67 6.82 -4.95
CA ALA A 156 -1.48 6.77 -3.74
C ALA A 156 -2.05 5.37 -3.50
N THR A 157 -2.53 4.71 -4.56
CA THR A 157 -3.04 3.34 -4.50
C THR A 157 -1.95 2.37 -4.06
N GLY A 158 -0.76 2.43 -4.67
CA GLY A 158 0.38 1.60 -4.31
C GLY A 158 0.84 1.80 -2.87
N LEU A 159 0.90 3.05 -2.40
CA LEU A 159 1.19 3.38 -1.00
C LEU A 159 0.14 2.78 -0.06
N CYS A 160 -1.15 2.89 -0.36
CA CYS A 160 -2.20 2.28 0.45
C CYS A 160 -2.10 0.75 0.47
N MET A 161 -1.80 0.12 -0.66
CA MET A 161 -1.57 -1.34 -0.72
C MET A 161 -0.37 -1.74 0.15
N ALA A 162 0.75 -1.00 0.07
CA ALA A 162 1.96 -1.25 0.86
C ALA A 162 1.69 -1.13 2.37
N ILE A 163 1.01 -0.05 2.78
CA ILE A 163 0.60 0.17 4.17
C ILE A 163 -0.24 -1.01 4.65
N LEU A 164 -1.34 -1.34 3.96
CA LEU A 164 -2.27 -2.38 4.39
C LEU A 164 -1.68 -3.78 4.39
N ASP A 165 -0.72 -4.06 3.50
CA ASP A 165 0.00 -5.32 3.51
C ASP A 165 1.02 -5.40 4.65
N SER A 166 1.67 -4.29 4.99
CA SER A 166 2.68 -4.23 6.05
C SER A 166 2.14 -4.47 7.47
N PHE A 167 0.89 -4.09 7.73
CA PHE A 167 0.22 -4.25 9.03
C PHE A 167 -0.42 -5.64 9.24
N LYS A 168 -0.32 -6.55 8.26
CA LYS A 168 -0.88 -7.91 8.37
C LYS A 168 0.03 -8.92 9.08
N LYS A 169 1.18 -8.49 9.60
CA LYS A 169 2.12 -9.33 10.36
C LYS A 169 1.79 -9.36 11.85
#